data_AF-A0A6M1ZTN3-F1
#
_entry.id   AF-A0A6M1ZTN3-F1
#
_cell.length_a   1.000
_cell.length_b   1.000
_cell.length_c   1.000
_cell.angle_alpha   90.00
_cell.angle_beta   90.00
_cell.angle_gamma   90.00
#
_symmetry.space_group_name_H-M   'P 1'
#
loop_
_entity.id
_entity.type
_entity.pdbx_description
1 polymer ?
#
loop_
_entity_poly.entity_id
_entity_poly.type
_entity_poly.pdbx_seq_one_letter_code
_entity_poly.pdbx_strand_id
1 'polypeptide(L)'
;MLLIYNNYDLLLNKRDFMNQDQNKLISLITYAQESAKLKLRSCYDVKKHFFCQFEHEFQDLPGIHFNVESEEGGKWLVIDRLHETKVPDLTDPDLIHWVEISNAPNKNPSLRQSINMGQLQGEKYDISYLEALFKGKSEAVNLKDLKEKNKIESKFRAYLVSLWKPWAVEEKKRRKTINIYSQLFAIKHQLEGNITDAQLELSWGIGIVSWNVAGVKVQHPLITQAVDININDQTMALEIGPRDIDDYLELDFIDLSDNPGAIDLLKFYKDFTNTRTQRVSPFDRESFEAVLQSGVKFLDSKGVYWPSETSVDDRKVPTSSEILKITDTWVLIARPRDKSLFIQDLE
;
A
#
# COMPACT_ATOMS: atom_id res chain seq x y z
N MET A 1 -15.45 40.20 -68.16
CA MET A 1 -16.04 39.13 -67.33
C MET A 1 -15.05 37.95 -67.21
N LEU A 2 -13.79 38.22 -66.81
CA LEU A 2 -12.71 37.20 -66.83
C LEU A 2 -11.75 37.33 -65.61
N LEU A 3 -12.16 38.05 -64.56
CA LEU A 3 -11.34 38.26 -63.35
C LEU A 3 -11.91 37.59 -62.08
N ILE A 4 -13.02 36.84 -62.18
CA ILE A 4 -13.64 36.19 -61.01
C ILE A 4 -13.26 34.70 -60.88
N TYR A 5 -12.80 34.05 -61.96
CA TYR A 5 -12.49 32.62 -61.94
C TYR A 5 -11.14 32.26 -61.27
N ASN A 6 -10.16 33.17 -61.25
CA ASN A 6 -8.83 32.88 -60.67
C ASN A 6 -8.76 32.94 -59.13
N ASN A 7 -9.76 33.51 -58.45
CA ASN A 7 -9.74 33.60 -56.98
C ASN A 7 -10.44 32.39 -56.30
N TYR A 8 -11.35 31.71 -56.99
CA TYR A 8 -12.02 30.53 -56.43
C TYR A 8 -11.07 29.31 -56.37
N ASP A 9 -10.28 29.06 -57.42
CA ASP A 9 -9.29 27.96 -57.44
C ASP A 9 -8.15 28.16 -56.42
N LEU A 10 -7.80 29.41 -56.12
CA LEU A 10 -6.81 29.73 -55.09
C LEU A 10 -7.37 29.54 -53.67
N LEU A 11 -8.67 29.81 -53.45
CA LEU A 11 -9.33 29.60 -52.17
C LEU A 11 -9.69 28.13 -51.91
N LEU A 12 -10.03 27.36 -52.95
CA LEU A 12 -10.24 25.92 -52.89
C LEU A 12 -8.92 25.18 -52.59
N ASN A 13 -7.84 25.48 -53.32
CA ASN A 13 -6.52 24.89 -53.03
C ASN A 13 -6.01 25.23 -51.63
N LYS A 14 -6.28 26.45 -51.14
CA LYS A 14 -5.86 26.86 -49.79
C LYS A 14 -6.68 26.19 -48.67
N ARG A 15 -7.97 25.91 -48.92
CA ARG A 15 -8.83 25.11 -48.04
C ARG A 15 -8.43 23.63 -48.02
N ASP A 16 -8.10 23.07 -49.19
CA ASP A 16 -7.65 21.68 -49.30
C ASP A 16 -6.26 21.49 -48.67
N PHE A 17 -5.33 22.44 -48.85
CA PHE A 17 -4.05 22.46 -48.14
C PHE A 17 -4.23 22.60 -46.62
N MET A 18 -5.10 23.52 -46.15
CA MET A 18 -5.40 23.64 -44.72
C MET A 18 -6.00 22.35 -44.14
N ASN A 19 -6.90 21.69 -44.87
CA ASN A 19 -7.45 20.39 -44.48
C ASN A 19 -6.38 19.30 -44.44
N GLN A 20 -5.44 19.31 -45.38
CA GLN A 20 -4.37 18.32 -45.44
C GLN A 20 -3.33 18.52 -44.33
N ASP A 21 -3.03 19.77 -43.99
CA ASP A 21 -2.15 20.12 -42.88
C ASP A 21 -2.82 19.89 -41.52
N GLN A 22 -4.13 20.16 -41.40
CA GLN A 22 -4.93 19.78 -40.23
C GLN A 22 -5.00 18.26 -40.06
N ASN A 23 -5.24 17.51 -41.13
CA ASN A 23 -5.26 16.04 -41.08
C ASN A 23 -3.88 15.47 -40.73
N LYS A 24 -2.79 16.06 -41.23
CA LYS A 24 -1.42 15.68 -40.82
C LYS A 24 -1.16 16.01 -39.35
N LEU A 25 -1.61 17.16 -38.87
CA LEU A 25 -1.48 17.54 -37.46
C LEU A 25 -2.25 16.57 -36.56
N ILE A 26 -3.50 16.25 -36.91
CA ILE A 26 -4.31 15.24 -36.22
C ILE A 26 -3.60 13.89 -36.26
N SER A 27 -3.09 13.46 -37.42
CA SER A 27 -2.36 12.19 -37.56
C SER A 27 -1.09 12.15 -36.71
N LEU A 28 -0.36 13.26 -36.60
CA LEU A 28 0.83 13.39 -35.76
C LEU A 28 0.48 13.40 -34.27
N ILE A 29 -0.62 14.06 -33.89
CA ILE A 29 -1.14 14.04 -32.52
C ILE A 29 -1.60 12.62 -32.16
N THR A 30 -2.38 11.96 -33.02
CA THR A 30 -2.80 10.57 -32.84
C THR A 30 -1.60 9.64 -32.77
N TYR A 31 -0.61 9.78 -33.67
CA TYR A 31 0.62 8.99 -33.60
C TYR A 31 1.41 9.25 -32.32
N ALA A 32 1.51 10.50 -31.86
CA ALA A 32 2.17 10.83 -30.60
C ALA A 32 1.42 10.27 -29.39
N GLN A 33 0.08 10.30 -29.41
CA GLN A 33 -0.79 9.69 -28.41
C GLN A 33 -0.61 8.17 -28.39
N GLU A 34 -0.69 7.49 -29.53
CA GLU A 34 -0.49 6.04 -29.65
C GLU A 34 0.95 5.62 -29.29
N SER A 35 1.95 6.40 -29.69
CA SER A 35 3.35 6.18 -29.30
C SER A 35 3.58 6.38 -27.79
N ALA A 36 2.89 7.34 -27.18
CA ALA A 36 2.91 7.54 -25.72
C ALA A 36 2.21 6.38 -24.99
N LYS A 37 1.06 5.92 -25.46
CA LYS A 37 0.35 4.72 -24.94
C LYS A 37 1.23 3.47 -25.02
N LEU A 38 1.97 3.26 -26.11
CA LEU A 38 2.88 2.13 -26.27
C LEU A 38 4.14 2.21 -25.39
N LYS A 39 4.59 3.43 -25.04
CA LYS A 39 5.73 3.64 -24.12
C LYS A 39 5.33 3.52 -22.65
N LEU A 40 4.07 3.80 -22.33
CA LEU A 40 3.47 3.50 -21.04
C LEU A 40 3.29 1.99 -20.94
N ARG A 41 4.28 1.30 -20.37
CA ARG A 41 4.06 -0.04 -19.84
C ARG A 41 3.14 0.10 -18.63
N SER A 42 1.84 0.24 -18.88
CA SER A 42 0.84 0.37 -17.83
C SER A 42 0.96 -0.84 -16.92
N CYS A 43 1.19 -0.55 -15.65
CA CYS A 43 1.46 -1.57 -14.67
C CYS A 43 0.14 -2.16 -14.20
N TYR A 44 -0.34 -3.21 -14.87
CA TYR A 44 -1.65 -3.81 -14.58
C TYR A 44 -1.72 -4.57 -13.24
N ASP A 45 -0.61 -4.68 -12.51
CA ASP A 45 -0.53 -5.30 -11.20
C ASP A 45 0.05 -4.30 -10.22
N VAL A 46 -0.80 -3.78 -9.33
CA VAL A 46 -0.43 -2.73 -8.36
C VAL A 46 0.75 -3.11 -7.47
N LYS A 47 1.00 -4.40 -7.28
CA LYS A 47 2.11 -4.90 -6.45
C LYS A 47 3.49 -4.62 -7.04
N LYS A 48 3.57 -4.25 -8.32
CA LYS A 48 4.84 -3.91 -8.97
C LYS A 48 5.22 -2.43 -8.77
N HIS A 49 4.33 -1.61 -8.20
CA HIS A 49 4.68 -0.24 -7.81
C HIS A 49 5.63 -0.23 -6.61
N PHE A 50 6.38 0.87 -6.46
CA PHE A 50 7.38 1.01 -5.39
C PHE A 50 6.76 0.93 -3.99
N PHE A 51 5.55 1.45 -3.84
CA PHE A 51 4.75 1.34 -2.63
C PHE A 51 3.34 0.91 -3.00
N CYS A 52 2.86 -0.14 -2.34
CA CYS A 52 1.53 -0.68 -2.46
C CYS A 52 1.17 -1.30 -1.11
N GLN A 53 0.12 -0.79 -0.46
CA GLN A 53 -0.41 -1.37 0.78
C GLN A 53 -1.92 -1.52 0.66
N PHE A 54 -2.42 -2.74 0.82
CA PHE A 54 -3.86 -3.02 0.80
C PHE A 54 -4.48 -2.78 2.18
N GLU A 55 -5.79 -2.51 2.22
CA GLU A 55 -6.53 -2.29 3.46
C GLU A 55 -6.29 -3.35 4.54
N HIS A 56 -6.38 -4.64 4.19
CA HIS A 56 -6.16 -5.74 5.14
C HIS A 56 -4.75 -5.75 5.77
N GLU A 57 -3.78 -5.05 5.18
CA GLU A 57 -2.44 -4.94 5.73
C GLU A 57 -2.35 -3.91 6.86
N PHE A 58 -3.28 -2.96 6.90
CA PHE A 58 -3.42 -1.95 7.96
C PHE A 58 -4.34 -2.42 9.11
N GLN A 59 -5.15 -3.45 8.89
CA GLN A 59 -6.02 -4.02 9.92
C GLN A 59 -5.21 -4.59 11.10
N ASP A 60 -5.75 -4.44 12.31
CA ASP A 60 -5.18 -4.90 13.57
C ASP A 60 -3.77 -4.37 13.91
N LEU A 61 -3.35 -3.28 13.26
CA LEU A 61 -2.08 -2.62 13.55
C LEU A 61 -2.25 -1.51 14.59
N PRO A 62 -1.35 -1.44 15.60
CA PRO A 62 -1.40 -0.36 16.58
C PRO A 62 -1.05 0.98 15.94
N GLY A 63 -1.66 2.06 16.43
CA GLY A 63 -1.37 3.43 16.01
C GLY A 63 -1.88 3.78 14.61
N ILE A 64 -2.88 3.05 14.10
CA ILE A 64 -3.53 3.33 12.81
C ILE A 64 -4.98 3.68 13.07
N HIS A 65 -5.40 4.84 12.58
CA HIS A 65 -6.76 5.36 12.74
C HIS A 65 -7.34 5.66 11.37
N PHE A 66 -8.57 5.22 11.13
CA PHE A 66 -9.27 5.40 9.86
C PHE A 66 -10.37 6.45 10.00
N ASN A 67 -10.60 7.20 8.92
CA ASN A 67 -11.71 8.16 8.79
C ASN A 67 -11.86 9.11 9.99
N VAL A 68 -10.79 9.81 10.34
CA VAL A 68 -10.79 10.80 11.43
C VAL A 68 -11.33 12.12 10.89
N GLU A 69 -12.41 12.61 11.51
CA GLU A 69 -12.97 13.93 11.18
C GLU A 69 -11.99 15.05 11.56
N SER A 70 -11.84 16.03 10.68
CA SER A 70 -11.01 17.21 10.91
C SER A 70 -11.60 18.44 10.22
N GLU A 71 -11.37 19.62 10.81
CA GLU A 71 -11.81 20.91 10.28
C GLU A 71 -11.14 21.26 8.93
N GLU A 72 -9.95 20.71 8.65
CA GLU A 72 -9.17 20.95 7.43
C GLU A 72 -9.48 19.97 6.29
N GLY A 73 -10.50 19.12 6.45
CA GLY A 73 -10.88 18.06 5.50
C GLY A 73 -10.79 16.66 6.11
N GLY A 74 -11.43 15.68 5.47
CA GLY A 74 -11.49 14.31 5.98
C GLY A 74 -10.12 13.61 5.97
N LYS A 75 -9.61 13.19 7.13
CA LYS A 75 -8.37 12.41 7.24
C LYS A 75 -8.71 10.93 7.10
N TRP A 76 -8.42 10.36 5.94
CA TRP A 76 -8.72 8.96 5.64
C TRP A 76 -7.85 7.99 6.43
N LEU A 77 -6.57 8.32 6.62
CA LEU A 77 -5.63 7.50 7.39
C LEU A 77 -4.75 8.38 8.26
N VAL A 78 -4.69 8.07 9.56
CA VAL A 78 -3.73 8.67 10.49
C VAL A 78 -2.84 7.57 11.06
N ILE A 79 -1.53 7.77 10.98
CA ILE A 79 -0.53 6.81 11.46
C ILE A 79 0.34 7.48 12.52
N ASP A 80 0.23 7.00 13.75
CA ASP A 80 1.01 7.48 14.89
C ASP A 80 2.49 7.12 14.73
N ARG A 81 3.35 8.03 15.18
CA ARG A 81 4.80 7.77 15.25
C ARG A 81 5.12 6.84 16.41
N LEU A 82 5.16 5.54 16.13
CA LEU A 82 5.50 4.52 17.11
C LEU A 82 7.01 4.35 17.28
N HIS A 83 7.42 3.87 18.45
CA HIS A 83 8.79 3.49 18.78
C HIS A 83 8.83 2.03 19.21
N GLU A 84 9.92 1.33 18.91
CA GLU A 84 10.13 -0.07 19.34
C GLU A 84 10.00 -0.20 20.86
N THR A 85 9.36 -1.27 21.31
CA THR A 85 9.31 -1.59 22.74
C THR A 85 10.46 -2.51 23.12
N LYS A 86 10.97 -2.34 24.34
CA LYS A 86 12.02 -3.23 24.86
C LYS A 86 11.42 -4.60 25.16
N VAL A 87 12.21 -5.63 24.88
CA VAL A 87 11.91 -7.00 25.31
C VAL A 87 11.64 -7.06 26.82
N PRO A 88 10.67 -7.86 27.31
CA PRO A 88 10.38 -7.96 28.73
C PRO A 88 11.61 -8.40 29.53
N ASP A 89 11.92 -7.65 30.59
CA ASP A 89 13.08 -7.92 31.43
C ASP A 89 12.95 -9.29 32.14
N LEU A 90 14.09 -9.96 32.30
CA LEU A 90 14.21 -11.13 33.15
C LEU A 90 14.41 -10.67 34.59
N THR A 91 13.41 -10.89 35.43
CA THR A 91 13.47 -10.57 36.87
C THR A 91 14.01 -11.73 37.71
N ASP A 92 13.94 -12.97 37.21
CA ASP A 92 14.44 -14.17 37.88
C ASP A 92 15.99 -14.23 37.82
N PRO A 93 16.70 -14.11 38.96
CA PRO A 93 18.17 -14.13 38.99
C PRO A 93 18.75 -15.42 38.42
N ASP A 94 18.09 -16.56 38.70
CA ASP A 94 18.46 -17.88 38.17
C ASP A 94 18.37 -17.95 36.64
N LEU A 95 17.54 -17.11 36.00
CA LEU A 95 17.26 -17.19 34.57
C LEU A 95 18.14 -16.24 33.76
N ILE A 96 18.46 -15.07 34.32
CA ILE A 96 19.23 -13.99 33.68
C ILE A 96 20.53 -14.52 33.07
N HIS A 97 21.23 -15.41 33.77
CA HIS A 97 22.52 -15.95 33.33
C HIS A 97 22.43 -17.01 32.24
N TRP A 98 21.28 -17.69 32.14
CA TRP A 98 21.09 -18.86 31.27
C TRP A 98 20.36 -18.53 29.98
N VAL A 99 19.78 -17.34 29.82
CA VAL A 99 18.99 -16.99 28.65
C VAL A 99 19.75 -16.02 27.74
N GLU A 100 19.82 -16.35 26.47
CA GLU A 100 20.19 -15.41 25.41
C GLU A 100 18.90 -14.76 24.88
N ILE A 101 18.70 -13.48 25.18
CA ILE A 101 17.59 -12.68 24.68
C ILE A 101 18.07 -11.83 23.52
N SER A 102 17.30 -11.83 22.44
CA SER A 102 17.43 -10.85 21.37
C SER A 102 16.26 -9.87 21.42
N ASN A 103 16.53 -8.60 21.12
CA ASN A 103 15.47 -7.60 20.94
C ASN A 103 14.72 -7.78 19.60
N ALA A 104 15.04 -8.80 18.80
CA ALA A 104 14.31 -9.11 17.58
C ALA A 104 13.12 -10.04 17.87
N PRO A 105 11.87 -9.63 17.60
CA PRO A 105 10.68 -10.45 17.91
C PRO A 105 10.58 -11.72 17.03
N ASN A 106 11.41 -11.82 15.98
CA ASN A 106 11.51 -13.00 15.12
C ASN A 106 12.52 -14.04 15.63
N LYS A 107 13.42 -13.67 16.55
CA LYS A 107 14.42 -14.58 17.13
C LYS A 107 13.94 -15.00 18.52
N ASN A 108 13.52 -16.25 18.64
CA ASN A 108 13.13 -16.79 19.93
C ASN A 108 14.32 -16.74 20.91
N PRO A 109 14.09 -16.36 22.18
CA PRO A 109 15.07 -16.53 23.23
C PRO A 109 15.49 -17.99 23.31
N SER A 110 16.75 -18.23 23.65
CA SER A 110 17.29 -19.58 23.77
C SER A 110 18.05 -19.75 25.07
N LEU A 111 18.06 -20.98 25.58
CA LEU A 111 18.86 -21.31 26.77
C LEU A 111 20.30 -21.59 26.34
N ARG A 112 21.24 -20.89 27.00
CA ARG A 112 22.67 -21.17 26.91
C ARG A 112 22.92 -22.59 27.40
N GLN A 113 23.68 -23.38 26.62
CA GLN A 113 24.02 -24.76 27.01
C GLN A 113 25.14 -24.80 28.05
N SER A 114 26.01 -23.79 28.05
CA SER A 114 27.14 -23.64 28.96
C SER A 114 27.40 -22.17 29.24
N ILE A 115 27.88 -21.87 30.45
CA ILE A 115 28.34 -20.55 30.86
C ILE A 115 29.83 -20.65 31.19
N ASN A 116 30.65 -19.81 30.55
CA ASN A 116 32.08 -19.70 30.80
C ASN A 116 32.39 -18.48 31.67
N MET A 117 33.32 -18.62 32.62
CA MET A 117 33.72 -17.51 33.51
C MET A 117 34.23 -16.27 32.76
N GLY A 118 34.99 -16.47 31.68
CA GLY A 118 35.54 -15.36 30.88
C GLY A 118 34.49 -14.53 30.13
N GLN A 119 33.30 -15.07 29.89
CA GLN A 119 32.21 -14.36 29.19
C GLN A 119 31.36 -13.50 30.13
N LEU A 120 31.51 -13.67 31.45
CA LEU A 120 30.70 -12.99 32.47
C LEU A 120 31.35 -11.70 33.01
N GLN A 121 32.63 -11.44 32.68
CA GLN A 121 33.40 -10.29 33.21
C GLN A 121 32.93 -8.90 32.73
N GLY A 122 31.95 -8.80 31.84
CA GLY A 122 31.46 -7.54 31.28
C GLY A 122 29.98 -7.21 31.50
N GLU A 123 29.22 -8.08 32.17
CA GLU A 123 27.76 -7.95 32.30
C GLU A 123 27.35 -7.78 33.77
N LYS A 124 26.26 -7.03 34.04
CA LYS A 124 25.70 -6.78 35.39
C LYS A 124 25.10 -8.07 35.96
N TYR A 125 25.96 -8.95 36.44
CA TYR A 125 25.56 -10.21 37.03
C TYR A 125 25.74 -10.21 38.54
N ASP A 126 24.86 -10.93 39.24
CA ASP A 126 25.00 -11.14 40.67
C ASP A 126 26.21 -12.03 40.94
N ILE A 127 27.28 -11.40 41.44
CA ILE A 127 28.58 -12.02 41.70
C ILE A 127 28.44 -13.19 42.70
N SER A 128 27.51 -13.09 43.66
CA SER A 128 27.25 -14.11 44.68
C SER A 128 26.71 -15.42 44.08
N TYR A 129 25.80 -15.30 43.10
CA TYR A 129 25.24 -16.45 42.40
C TYR A 129 26.28 -17.13 41.49
N LEU A 130 27.09 -16.33 40.80
CA LEU A 130 28.19 -16.84 39.98
C LEU A 130 29.26 -17.54 40.82
N GLU A 131 29.68 -16.95 41.95
CA GLU A 131 30.63 -17.59 42.87
C GLU A 131 30.11 -18.93 43.41
N ALA A 132 28.81 -19.03 43.71
CA ALA A 132 28.17 -20.28 44.12
C ALA A 132 28.12 -21.33 42.99
N LEU A 133 27.86 -20.90 41.74
CA LEU A 133 27.83 -21.75 40.55
C LEU A 133 29.20 -22.36 40.20
N PHE A 134 30.26 -21.58 40.40
CA PHE A 134 31.63 -21.97 40.06
C PHE A 134 32.44 -22.53 41.23
N LYS A 135 31.86 -22.73 42.43
CA LYS A 135 32.50 -23.34 43.61
C LYS A 135 33.26 -24.63 43.25
N GLY A 136 34.55 -24.51 42.94
CA GLY A 136 35.46 -25.60 42.58
C GLY A 136 35.47 -26.07 41.11
N LYS A 137 34.83 -25.37 40.17
CA LYS A 137 34.86 -25.70 38.73
C LYS A 137 35.65 -24.67 37.94
N SER A 138 36.64 -25.12 37.16
CA SER A 138 37.71 -24.24 36.68
C SER A 138 37.37 -23.36 35.47
N GLU A 139 36.45 -23.73 34.57
CA GLU A 139 36.34 -22.99 33.30
C GLU A 139 34.90 -22.85 32.74
N ALA A 140 34.03 -23.85 32.91
CA ALA A 140 32.68 -23.86 32.34
C ALA A 140 31.67 -24.62 33.22
N VAL A 141 30.43 -24.12 33.29
CA VAL A 141 29.29 -24.85 33.86
C VAL A 141 28.29 -25.16 32.75
N ASN A 142 27.99 -26.44 32.52
CA ASN A 142 26.94 -26.85 31.58
C ASN A 142 25.58 -26.90 32.28
N LEU A 143 24.53 -26.51 31.57
CA LEU A 143 23.14 -26.59 32.03
C LEU A 143 22.73 -28.03 32.38
N LYS A 144 23.31 -29.01 31.68
CA LYS A 144 23.03 -30.45 31.87
C LYS A 144 23.51 -30.97 33.23
N ASP A 145 24.53 -30.34 33.81
CA ASP A 145 25.17 -30.79 35.05
C ASP A 145 24.55 -30.17 36.30
N LEU A 146 23.53 -29.31 36.12
CA LEU A 146 22.82 -28.65 37.21
C LEU A 146 21.68 -29.50 37.75
N LYS A 147 21.65 -29.69 39.08
CA LYS A 147 20.53 -30.35 39.78
C LYS A 147 19.21 -29.60 39.58
N GLU A 148 19.26 -28.29 39.37
CA GLU A 148 18.08 -27.43 39.18
C GLU A 148 17.70 -27.23 37.70
N LYS A 149 18.26 -28.00 36.76
CA LYS A 149 17.97 -27.88 35.32
C LYS A 149 16.47 -27.82 35.01
N ASN A 150 15.68 -28.75 35.57
CA ASN A 150 14.24 -28.81 35.32
C ASN A 150 13.50 -27.56 35.80
N LYS A 151 13.98 -26.93 36.87
CA LYS A 151 13.44 -25.68 37.41
C LYS A 151 13.75 -24.50 36.49
N ILE A 152 14.99 -24.41 35.98
CA ILE A 152 15.42 -23.39 35.01
C ILE A 152 14.63 -23.53 33.69
N GLU A 153 14.50 -24.74 33.15
CA GLU A 153 13.71 -24.99 31.95
C GLU A 153 12.22 -24.65 32.14
N SER A 154 11.67 -24.93 33.32
CA SER A 154 10.27 -24.60 33.63
C SER A 154 10.06 -23.09 33.76
N LYS A 155 10.94 -22.38 34.49
CA LYS A 155 10.90 -20.92 34.58
C LYS A 155 11.08 -20.25 33.21
N PHE A 156 11.97 -20.79 32.38
CA PHE A 156 12.18 -20.30 31.01
C PHE A 156 10.94 -20.48 30.14
N ARG A 157 10.29 -21.65 30.21
CA ARG A 157 9.02 -21.88 29.50
C ARG A 157 7.93 -20.94 29.98
N ALA A 158 7.85 -20.68 31.29
CA ALA A 158 6.90 -19.72 31.84
C ALA A 158 7.14 -18.32 31.26
N TYR A 159 8.37 -17.79 31.35
CA TYR A 159 8.75 -16.51 30.76
C TYR A 159 8.40 -16.42 29.26
N LEU A 160 8.75 -17.46 28.50
CA LEU A 160 8.46 -17.50 27.06
C LEU A 160 6.96 -17.38 26.77
N VAL A 161 6.12 -18.10 27.53
CA VAL A 161 4.69 -18.16 27.26
C VAL A 161 3.96 -16.92 27.80
N SER A 162 4.30 -16.44 28.99
CA SER A 162 3.57 -15.37 29.66
C SER A 162 4.02 -13.97 29.28
N LEU A 163 5.31 -13.78 28.98
CA LEU A 163 5.89 -12.45 28.76
C LEU A 163 6.37 -12.29 27.31
N TRP A 164 7.28 -13.16 26.87
CA TRP A 164 7.95 -12.96 25.58
C TRP A 164 7.03 -13.18 24.38
N LYS A 165 6.23 -14.26 24.35
CA LYS A 165 5.34 -14.55 23.21
C LYS A 165 4.29 -13.45 22.99
N PRO A 166 3.55 -12.98 24.02
CA PRO A 166 2.62 -11.86 23.85
C PRO A 166 3.32 -10.60 23.35
N TRP A 167 4.47 -10.25 23.96
CA TRP A 167 5.27 -9.12 23.50
C TRP A 167 5.70 -9.27 22.04
N ALA A 168 6.20 -10.44 21.63
CA ALA A 168 6.69 -10.66 20.27
C ALA A 168 5.58 -10.57 19.22
N VAL A 169 4.35 -10.96 19.55
CA VAL A 169 3.19 -10.79 18.66
C VAL A 169 2.86 -9.31 18.47
N GLU A 170 2.75 -8.55 19.56
CA GLU A 170 2.43 -7.12 19.52
C GLU A 170 3.56 -6.28 18.92
N GLU A 171 4.82 -6.60 19.25
CA GLU A 171 5.99 -5.93 18.71
C GLU A 171 6.16 -6.17 17.20
N LYS A 172 5.77 -7.35 16.67
CA LYS A 172 5.74 -7.58 15.21
C LYS A 172 4.75 -6.65 14.51
N LYS A 173 3.54 -6.51 15.07
CA LYS A 173 2.52 -5.58 14.54
C LYS A 173 3.03 -4.14 14.61
N ARG A 174 3.59 -3.73 15.76
CA ARG A 174 4.19 -2.42 15.96
C ARG A 174 5.30 -2.11 14.96
N ARG A 175 6.23 -3.04 14.73
CA ARG A 175 7.31 -2.87 13.73
C ARG A 175 6.79 -2.80 12.31
N LYS A 176 5.68 -3.49 12.00
CA LYS A 176 4.99 -3.33 10.71
C LYS A 176 4.47 -1.88 10.55
N THR A 177 3.80 -1.32 11.57
CA THR A 177 3.39 0.10 11.56
C THR A 177 4.59 1.04 11.40
N ILE A 178 5.69 0.83 12.15
CA ILE A 178 6.91 1.64 12.06
C ILE A 178 7.48 1.62 10.64
N ASN A 179 7.49 0.45 9.99
CA ASN A 179 7.98 0.31 8.62
C ASN A 179 7.07 1.04 7.62
N ILE A 180 5.75 0.90 7.73
CA ILE A 180 4.78 1.62 6.89
C ILE A 180 4.94 3.14 7.07
N TYR A 181 5.02 3.61 8.31
CA TYR A 181 5.29 5.03 8.62
C TYR A 181 6.58 5.50 7.94
N SER A 182 7.66 4.73 8.06
CA SER A 182 8.96 5.08 7.46
C SER A 182 8.90 5.16 5.92
N GLN A 183 8.16 4.25 5.29
CA GLN A 183 7.96 4.25 3.84
C GLN A 183 7.16 5.48 3.37
N LEU A 184 6.05 5.79 4.06
CA LEU A 184 5.21 6.94 3.74
C LEU A 184 5.92 8.27 4.01
N PHE A 185 6.71 8.35 5.08
CA PHE A 185 7.56 9.50 5.37
C PHE A 185 8.63 9.71 4.28
N ALA A 186 9.23 8.62 3.77
CA ALA A 186 10.14 8.71 2.63
C ALA A 186 9.43 9.18 1.35
N ILE A 187 8.22 8.70 1.10
CA ILE A 187 7.37 9.17 -0.03
C ILE A 187 7.07 10.66 0.11
N LYS A 188 6.67 11.14 1.29
CA LYS A 188 6.43 12.55 1.57
C LYS A 188 7.65 13.40 1.23
N HIS A 189 8.85 13.00 1.65
CA HIS A 189 10.08 13.70 1.29
C HIS A 189 10.40 13.66 -0.21
N GLN A 190 10.10 12.56 -0.91
CA GLN A 190 10.28 12.48 -2.36
C GLN A 190 9.31 13.40 -3.11
N LEU A 191 8.07 13.50 -2.65
CA LEU A 191 7.05 14.41 -3.19
C LEU A 191 7.46 15.89 -3.03
N GLU A 192 8.08 16.24 -1.91
CA GLU A 192 8.60 17.60 -1.66
C GLU A 192 9.91 17.88 -2.42
N GLY A 193 10.70 16.83 -2.65
CA GLY A 193 12.07 16.94 -3.15
C GLY A 193 12.19 17.36 -4.61
N ASN A 194 11.21 17.10 -5.48
CA ASN A 194 11.22 17.50 -6.91
C ASN A 194 12.58 17.29 -7.65
N ILE A 195 13.37 16.26 -7.30
CA ILE A 195 14.74 16.07 -7.84
C ILE A 195 14.77 15.16 -9.10
N THR A 196 13.66 14.53 -9.51
CA THR A 196 13.62 13.61 -10.66
C THR A 196 12.51 13.95 -11.68
N ASP A 197 12.78 13.72 -12.97
CA ASP A 197 11.85 13.92 -14.12
C ASP A 197 10.52 13.14 -14.00
N ALA A 198 10.46 12.13 -13.12
CA ALA A 198 9.22 11.48 -12.73
C ALA A 198 8.71 12.14 -11.45
N GLN A 199 7.69 13.00 -11.58
CA GLN A 199 6.92 13.47 -10.43
C GLN A 199 6.24 12.25 -9.82
N LEU A 200 6.55 11.88 -8.58
CA LEU A 200 5.83 10.82 -7.88
C LEU A 200 4.42 11.33 -7.53
N GLU A 201 3.42 10.46 -7.48
CA GLU A 201 2.12 10.74 -6.88
C GLU A 201 1.74 9.64 -5.89
N LEU A 202 0.98 10.02 -4.87
CA LEU A 202 0.31 9.08 -3.96
C LEU A 202 -1.17 9.08 -4.30
N SER A 203 -1.72 7.88 -4.47
CA SER A 203 -3.11 7.70 -4.85
C SER A 203 -3.77 6.60 -4.02
N TRP A 204 -5.06 6.78 -3.79
CA TRP A 204 -5.91 5.87 -3.08
C TRP A 204 -6.84 5.21 -4.09
N GLY A 205 -6.61 3.93 -4.34
CA GLY A 205 -7.38 3.12 -5.26
C GLY A 205 -8.52 2.42 -4.54
N ILE A 206 -9.74 2.56 -5.03
CA ILE A 206 -10.97 1.98 -4.49
C ILE A 206 -11.51 0.96 -5.48
N GLY A 207 -11.94 -0.19 -4.95
CA GLY A 207 -12.53 -1.26 -5.72
C GLY A 207 -11.51 -2.00 -6.57
N ILE A 208 -10.82 -2.97 -5.97
CA ILE A 208 -9.73 -3.67 -6.65
C ILE A 208 -10.31 -4.70 -7.62
N VAL A 209 -10.04 -4.48 -8.90
CA VAL A 209 -10.25 -5.43 -9.99
C VAL A 209 -9.20 -6.53 -9.89
N SER A 210 -9.63 -7.79 -9.93
CA SER A 210 -8.77 -8.97 -10.00
C SER A 210 -9.21 -9.83 -11.17
N TRP A 211 -8.40 -9.87 -12.22
CA TRP A 211 -8.73 -10.51 -13.48
C TRP A 211 -7.50 -11.13 -14.15
N ASN A 212 -7.68 -12.18 -14.94
CA ASN A 212 -6.64 -12.80 -15.74
C ASN A 212 -7.11 -12.82 -17.19
N VAL A 213 -6.60 -11.89 -17.99
CA VAL A 213 -6.95 -11.73 -19.40
C VAL A 213 -5.82 -12.28 -20.24
N ALA A 214 -6.07 -13.33 -21.02
CA ALA A 214 -5.10 -13.94 -21.93
C ALA A 214 -3.73 -14.28 -21.27
N GLY A 215 -3.75 -14.69 -19.98
CA GLY A 215 -2.55 -15.04 -19.22
C GLY A 215 -1.88 -13.86 -18.50
N VAL A 216 -2.37 -12.63 -18.68
CA VAL A 216 -1.92 -11.43 -17.97
C VAL A 216 -2.77 -11.25 -16.72
N LYS A 217 -2.12 -11.30 -15.55
CA LYS A 217 -2.76 -10.99 -14.27
C LYS A 217 -2.92 -9.48 -14.12
N VAL A 218 -4.17 -9.07 -13.92
CA VAL A 218 -4.58 -7.70 -13.61
C VAL A 218 -5.03 -7.68 -12.15
N GLN A 219 -4.39 -6.82 -11.36
CA GLN A 219 -4.82 -6.41 -10.03
C GLN A 219 -4.70 -4.89 -9.97
N HIS A 220 -5.81 -4.18 -10.12
CA HIS A 220 -5.81 -2.72 -10.31
C HIS A 220 -7.05 -2.08 -9.68
N PRO A 221 -6.97 -0.89 -9.04
CA PRO A 221 -8.17 -0.18 -8.62
C PRO A 221 -9.03 0.22 -9.82
N LEU A 222 -10.35 0.31 -9.60
CA LEU A 222 -11.29 0.80 -10.59
C LEU A 222 -11.49 2.32 -10.48
N ILE A 223 -11.54 2.85 -9.24
CA ILE A 223 -11.65 4.29 -8.97
C ILE A 223 -10.38 4.73 -8.25
N THR A 224 -9.82 5.88 -8.63
CA THR A 224 -8.62 6.45 -8.00
C THR A 224 -8.90 7.87 -7.53
N GLN A 225 -8.55 8.16 -6.28
CA GLN A 225 -8.48 9.52 -5.73
C GLN A 225 -7.02 9.84 -5.38
N ALA A 226 -6.50 10.98 -5.83
CA ALA A 226 -5.18 11.42 -5.39
C ALA A 226 -5.24 11.87 -3.92
N VAL A 227 -4.20 11.53 -3.15
CA VAL A 227 -4.12 11.83 -1.72
C VAL A 227 -2.78 12.50 -1.39
N ASP A 228 -2.79 13.37 -0.38
CA ASP A 228 -1.58 14.02 0.13
C ASP A 228 -1.23 13.47 1.52
N ILE A 229 0.05 13.54 1.88
CA ILE A 229 0.54 13.23 3.22
C ILE A 229 0.88 14.54 3.91
N ASN A 230 0.26 14.78 5.06
CA ASN A 230 0.58 15.84 5.99
C ASN A 230 1.22 15.25 7.26
N ILE A 231 1.99 16.08 7.96
CA ILE A 231 2.62 15.69 9.23
C ILE A 231 2.03 16.59 10.30
N ASN A 232 1.48 15.97 11.35
CA ASN A 232 1.01 16.71 12.51
C ASN A 232 2.20 17.26 13.30
N ASP A 233 2.31 18.58 13.45
CA ASP A 233 3.46 19.21 14.10
C ASP A 233 3.63 18.86 15.59
N GLN A 234 2.55 18.46 16.27
CA GLN A 234 2.58 18.13 17.70
C GLN A 234 2.87 16.65 17.94
N THR A 235 2.18 15.76 17.24
CA THR A 235 2.28 14.31 17.46
C THR A 235 3.26 13.62 16.52
N MET A 236 3.70 14.32 15.45
CA MET A 236 4.45 13.75 14.33
C MET A 236 3.72 12.60 13.63
N ALA A 237 2.40 12.48 13.80
CA ALA A 237 1.59 11.51 13.08
C ALA A 237 1.54 11.88 11.59
N LEU A 238 1.53 10.87 10.72
CA LEU A 238 1.25 11.06 9.31
C LEU A 238 -0.26 11.07 9.11
N GLU A 239 -0.76 12.08 8.40
CA GLU A 239 -2.18 12.28 8.12
C GLU A 239 -2.36 12.24 6.60
N ILE A 240 -3.15 11.30 6.11
CA ILE A 240 -3.41 11.11 4.68
C ILE A 240 -4.86 11.44 4.39
N GLY A 241 -5.09 12.30 3.42
CA GLY A 241 -6.42 12.74 3.01
C GLY A 241 -6.52 12.98 1.51
N PRO A 242 -7.75 13.04 0.97
CA PRO A 242 -7.99 13.32 -0.43
C PRO A 242 -7.52 14.72 -0.80
N ARG A 243 -6.90 14.84 -1.98
CA ARG A 243 -6.60 16.14 -2.60
C ARG A 243 -7.88 16.79 -3.10
N ASP A 244 -7.85 18.11 -3.26
CA ASP A 244 -8.93 18.88 -3.84
C ASP A 244 -8.95 18.79 -5.37
N ILE A 245 -8.98 17.55 -5.88
CA ILE A 245 -9.16 17.20 -7.29
C ILE A 245 -10.17 16.07 -7.39
N ASP A 246 -10.80 15.92 -8.55
CA ASP A 246 -11.82 14.90 -8.76
C ASP A 246 -11.25 13.48 -8.82
N ASP A 247 -12.03 12.51 -8.34
CA ASP A 247 -11.78 11.10 -8.55
C ASP A 247 -11.99 10.73 -10.02
N TYR A 248 -11.26 9.72 -10.49
CA TYR A 248 -11.43 9.22 -11.85
C TYR A 248 -11.44 7.70 -11.90
N LEU A 249 -11.95 7.19 -13.01
CA LEU A 249 -12.02 5.77 -13.32
C LEU A 249 -10.74 5.33 -14.02
N GLU A 250 -10.08 4.30 -13.49
CA GLU A 250 -8.90 3.68 -14.13
C GLU A 250 -9.38 2.56 -15.04
N LEU A 251 -9.23 2.75 -16.35
CA LEU A 251 -9.57 1.74 -17.36
C LEU A 251 -8.37 1.34 -18.23
N ASP A 252 -7.17 1.81 -17.89
CA ASP A 252 -5.95 1.61 -18.67
C ASP A 252 -5.56 0.13 -18.83
N PHE A 253 -6.09 -0.76 -17.97
CA PHE A 253 -5.93 -2.20 -18.06
C PHE A 253 -6.86 -2.88 -19.09
N ILE A 254 -7.74 -2.12 -19.75
CA ILE A 254 -8.67 -2.59 -20.78
C ILE A 254 -8.44 -1.79 -22.06
N ASP A 255 -8.36 -2.48 -23.19
CA ASP A 255 -8.46 -1.81 -24.49
C ASP A 255 -9.92 -1.44 -24.76
N LEU A 256 -10.23 -0.14 -24.76
CA LEU A 256 -11.58 0.39 -25.02
C LEU A 256 -12.10 0.02 -26.41
N SER A 257 -11.21 -0.27 -27.37
CA SER A 257 -11.58 -0.69 -28.73
C SER A 257 -12.15 -2.10 -28.76
N ASP A 258 -11.66 -2.96 -27.86
CA ASP A 258 -12.03 -4.37 -27.78
C ASP A 258 -13.14 -4.64 -26.74
N ASN A 259 -13.44 -3.67 -25.86
CA ASN A 259 -14.50 -3.78 -24.86
C ASN A 259 -15.43 -2.55 -24.87
N PRO A 260 -16.54 -2.56 -25.64
CA PRO A 260 -17.49 -1.44 -25.66
C PRO A 260 -18.14 -1.18 -24.30
N GLY A 261 -18.22 -2.19 -23.43
CA GLY A 261 -18.75 -2.03 -22.07
C GLY A 261 -17.91 -1.08 -21.21
N ALA A 262 -16.61 -0.96 -21.46
CA ALA A 262 -15.76 0.01 -20.77
C ALA A 262 -16.16 1.46 -21.08
N ILE A 263 -16.63 1.74 -22.29
CA ILE A 263 -17.16 3.07 -22.68
C ILE A 263 -18.46 3.36 -21.94
N ASP A 264 -19.35 2.37 -21.83
CA ASP A 264 -20.62 2.54 -21.13
C ASP A 264 -20.43 2.69 -19.62
N LEU A 265 -19.44 2.00 -19.04
CA LEU A 265 -19.02 2.22 -17.66
C LEU A 265 -18.48 3.65 -17.44
N LEU A 266 -17.67 4.17 -18.37
CA LEU A 266 -17.16 5.54 -18.28
C LEU A 266 -18.30 6.57 -18.30
N LYS A 267 -19.32 6.37 -19.15
CA LYS A 267 -20.52 7.22 -19.17
C LYS A 267 -21.29 7.12 -17.84
N PHE A 268 -21.55 5.90 -17.38
CA PHE A 268 -22.21 5.66 -16.10
C PHE A 268 -21.48 6.35 -14.95
N TYR A 269 -20.14 6.25 -14.91
CA TYR A 269 -19.31 6.89 -13.91
C TYR A 269 -19.49 8.42 -13.92
N LYS A 270 -19.42 9.05 -15.09
CA LYS A 270 -19.63 10.52 -15.22
C LYS A 270 -21.02 10.95 -14.75
N ASP A 271 -22.07 10.21 -15.10
CA ASP A 271 -23.43 10.51 -14.64
C ASP A 271 -23.56 10.31 -13.12
N PHE A 272 -22.94 9.27 -12.59
CA PHE A 272 -22.91 8.99 -11.16
C PHE A 272 -22.17 10.10 -10.39
N THR A 273 -21.00 10.54 -10.84
CA THR A 273 -20.25 11.63 -10.19
C THR A 273 -21.02 12.95 -10.23
N ASN A 274 -21.74 13.24 -11.31
CA ASN A 274 -22.56 14.46 -11.44
C ASN A 274 -23.80 14.47 -10.52
N THR A 275 -24.29 13.30 -10.13
CA THR A 275 -25.47 13.16 -9.26
C THR A 275 -25.11 12.92 -7.80
N ARG A 276 -23.85 12.56 -7.51
CA ARG A 276 -23.36 12.31 -6.15
C ARG A 276 -23.35 13.60 -5.32
N THR A 277 -23.83 13.52 -4.09
CA THR A 277 -23.93 14.66 -3.17
C THR A 277 -22.65 14.93 -2.37
N GLN A 278 -21.79 13.91 -2.24
CA GLN A 278 -20.52 13.97 -1.52
C GLN A 278 -19.38 13.52 -2.43
N ARG A 279 -18.11 13.68 -2.01
CA ARG A 279 -16.96 13.12 -2.74
C ARG A 279 -16.80 11.64 -2.45
N VAL A 280 -16.00 10.94 -3.27
CA VAL A 280 -15.69 9.54 -3.04
C VAL A 280 -15.02 9.40 -1.69
N SER A 281 -15.37 8.37 -0.93
CA SER A 281 -14.70 8.02 0.30
C SER A 281 -14.61 6.51 0.41
N PRO A 282 -13.42 5.94 0.67
CA PRO A 282 -13.28 4.50 0.88
C PRO A 282 -14.04 4.00 2.13
N PHE A 283 -14.50 4.91 3.00
CA PHE A 283 -15.24 4.61 4.22
C PHE A 283 -16.76 4.86 4.09
N ASP A 284 -17.21 5.35 2.94
CA ASP A 284 -18.62 5.48 2.61
C ASP A 284 -18.95 4.66 1.36
N ARG A 285 -19.60 3.51 1.56
CA ARG A 285 -19.93 2.57 0.48
C ARG A 285 -20.86 3.19 -0.55
N GLU A 286 -21.78 4.05 -0.15
CA GLU A 286 -22.73 4.70 -1.07
C GLU A 286 -22.00 5.57 -2.10
N SER A 287 -20.80 6.07 -1.75
CA SER A 287 -20.00 6.92 -2.62
C SER A 287 -19.36 6.21 -3.82
N PHE A 288 -19.28 4.86 -3.82
CA PHE A 288 -18.60 4.10 -4.87
C PHE A 288 -19.27 2.77 -5.29
N GLU A 289 -20.08 2.14 -4.44
CA GLU A 289 -20.55 0.75 -4.67
C GLU A 289 -21.32 0.57 -5.98
N ALA A 290 -22.17 1.54 -6.34
CA ALA A 290 -22.92 1.49 -7.60
C ALA A 290 -22.01 1.45 -8.83
N VAL A 291 -20.87 2.14 -8.79
CA VAL A 291 -19.85 2.11 -9.86
C VAL A 291 -19.19 0.75 -9.91
N LEU A 292 -18.83 0.15 -8.78
CA LEU A 292 -18.18 -1.17 -8.74
C LEU A 292 -19.11 -2.26 -9.29
N GLN A 293 -20.37 -2.29 -8.86
CA GLN A 293 -21.36 -3.24 -9.36
C GLN A 293 -21.64 -3.06 -10.86
N SER A 294 -21.67 -1.82 -11.32
CA SER A 294 -21.81 -1.52 -12.75
C SER A 294 -20.56 -1.95 -13.53
N GLY A 295 -19.38 -1.76 -12.96
CA GLY A 295 -18.11 -2.23 -13.52
C GLY A 295 -18.11 -3.74 -13.75
N VAL A 296 -18.61 -4.51 -12.79
CA VAL A 296 -18.77 -5.96 -12.97
C VAL A 296 -19.64 -6.27 -14.20
N LYS A 297 -20.81 -5.65 -14.31
CA LYS A 297 -21.79 -5.92 -15.37
C LYS A 297 -21.32 -5.48 -16.75
N PHE A 298 -20.65 -4.34 -16.83
CA PHE A 298 -20.22 -3.76 -18.09
C PHE A 298 -18.92 -4.38 -18.62
N LEU A 299 -17.98 -4.76 -17.74
CA LEU A 299 -16.66 -5.21 -18.17
C LEU A 299 -16.60 -6.72 -18.48
N ASP A 300 -17.36 -7.55 -17.77
CA ASP A 300 -17.45 -8.99 -18.00
C ASP A 300 -18.85 -9.52 -17.70
N SER A 301 -19.51 -10.12 -18.69
CA SER A 301 -20.82 -10.77 -18.52
C SER A 301 -20.88 -11.84 -17.41
N LYS A 302 -19.73 -12.45 -17.06
CA LYS A 302 -19.60 -13.45 -15.98
C LYS A 302 -18.98 -12.87 -14.72
N GLY A 303 -18.71 -11.57 -14.70
CA GLY A 303 -18.03 -10.90 -13.61
C GLY A 303 -18.77 -11.07 -12.29
N VAL A 304 -18.01 -11.00 -11.20
CA VAL A 304 -18.53 -11.17 -9.84
C VAL A 304 -18.17 -9.95 -8.99
N TYR A 305 -19.18 -9.39 -8.33
CA TYR A 305 -18.96 -8.44 -7.25
C TYR A 305 -18.57 -9.24 -6.00
N TRP A 306 -17.28 -9.24 -5.68
CA TRP A 306 -16.68 -10.11 -4.67
C TRP A 306 -17.29 -10.00 -3.27
N PRO A 307 -17.72 -8.82 -2.79
CA PRO A 307 -18.33 -8.69 -1.47
C PRO A 307 -19.64 -9.46 -1.30
N SER A 308 -20.29 -9.87 -2.40
CA SER A 308 -21.47 -10.75 -2.35
C SER A 308 -21.12 -12.23 -2.07
N GLU A 309 -19.85 -12.62 -2.24
CA GLU A 309 -19.37 -14.01 -2.10
C GLU A 309 -18.51 -14.22 -0.84
N THR A 310 -18.27 -13.15 -0.06
CA THR A 310 -17.41 -13.19 1.14
C THR A 310 -18.09 -12.61 2.37
N SER A 311 -17.50 -12.82 3.54
CA SER A 311 -17.91 -12.10 4.75
C SER A 311 -17.58 -10.62 4.63
N VAL A 312 -18.39 -9.78 5.30
CA VAL A 312 -18.19 -8.32 5.34
C VAL A 312 -16.81 -7.93 5.87
N ASP A 313 -16.24 -8.74 6.76
CA ASP A 313 -14.91 -8.52 7.36
C ASP A 313 -13.74 -8.96 6.47
N ASP A 314 -13.99 -9.67 5.36
CA ASP A 314 -12.91 -10.10 4.46
C ASP A 314 -12.51 -8.96 3.52
N ARG A 315 -11.43 -8.27 3.88
CA ARG A 315 -10.84 -7.17 3.10
C ARG A 315 -9.69 -7.60 2.20
N LYS A 316 -9.55 -8.92 1.93
CA LYS A 316 -8.48 -9.43 1.06
C LYS A 316 -8.88 -9.34 -0.41
N VAL A 317 -7.87 -9.10 -1.24
CA VAL A 317 -8.05 -9.15 -2.70
C VAL A 317 -7.94 -10.60 -3.18
N PRO A 318 -8.94 -11.13 -3.92
CA PRO A 318 -8.90 -12.51 -4.42
C PRO A 318 -7.80 -12.69 -5.46
N THR A 319 -7.33 -13.93 -5.62
CA THR A 319 -6.41 -14.28 -6.70
C THR A 319 -7.06 -14.08 -8.07
N SER A 320 -6.28 -13.56 -9.02
CA SER A 320 -6.73 -13.31 -10.39
C SER A 320 -7.19 -14.61 -11.07
N SER A 321 -8.37 -14.58 -11.67
CA SER A 321 -8.99 -15.68 -12.44
C SER A 321 -9.48 -15.19 -13.80
N GLU A 322 -9.84 -16.10 -14.70
CA GLU A 322 -10.41 -15.74 -16.02
C GLU A 322 -11.73 -14.97 -15.91
N ILE A 323 -12.47 -15.19 -14.81
CA ILE A 323 -13.65 -14.42 -14.45
C ILE A 323 -13.21 -13.15 -13.72
N LEU A 324 -13.73 -12.00 -14.16
CA LEU A 324 -13.52 -10.71 -13.51
C LEU A 324 -14.09 -10.70 -12.09
N LYS A 325 -13.30 -10.26 -11.12
CA LYS A 325 -13.77 -10.01 -9.76
C LYS A 325 -13.47 -8.57 -9.38
N ILE A 326 -14.46 -7.87 -8.84
CA ILE A 326 -14.28 -6.52 -8.30
C ILE A 326 -14.61 -6.55 -6.80
N THR A 327 -13.67 -6.10 -5.98
CA THR A 327 -13.80 -6.02 -4.52
C THR A 327 -14.31 -4.65 -4.07
N ASP A 328 -14.73 -4.48 -2.82
CA ASP A 328 -15.03 -3.18 -2.19
C ASP A 328 -13.90 -2.70 -1.25
N THR A 329 -12.72 -3.31 -1.34
CA THR A 329 -11.53 -2.91 -0.59
C THR A 329 -10.74 -1.86 -1.35
N TRP A 330 -9.75 -1.29 -0.68
CA TRP A 330 -8.90 -0.24 -1.22
C TRP A 330 -7.41 -0.56 -1.07
N VAL A 331 -6.61 0.20 -1.81
CA VAL A 331 -5.15 0.12 -1.83
C VAL A 331 -4.57 1.52 -1.85
N LEU A 332 -3.50 1.74 -1.08
CA LEU A 332 -2.71 2.96 -1.12
C LEU A 332 -1.46 2.69 -1.97
N ILE A 333 -1.25 3.49 -3.02
CA ILE A 333 -0.19 3.27 -4.01
C ILE A 333 0.61 4.55 -4.21
N ALA A 334 1.93 4.42 -4.27
CA ALA A 334 2.79 5.48 -4.81
C ALA A 334 3.34 5.06 -6.17
N ARG A 335 3.12 5.89 -7.19
CA ARG A 335 3.51 5.61 -8.58
C ARG A 335 4.07 6.87 -9.25
N PRO A 336 4.81 6.73 -10.36
CA PRO A 336 5.13 7.87 -11.21
C PRO A 336 3.82 8.50 -11.70
N ARG A 337 3.72 9.82 -11.63
CA ARG A 337 2.60 10.59 -12.15
C ARG A 337 2.45 10.29 -13.63
N ASP A 338 1.27 9.83 -13.99
CA ASP A 338 1.04 9.42 -15.36
C ASP A 338 0.98 10.65 -16.26
N LYS A 339 1.68 10.60 -17.40
CA LYS A 339 1.70 11.72 -18.35
C LYS A 339 0.37 11.88 -19.09
N SER A 340 -0.56 10.93 -18.94
CA SER A 340 -1.91 11.02 -19.50
C SER A 340 -2.78 12.05 -18.78
N LEU A 341 -2.58 12.27 -17.47
CA LEU A 341 -3.28 13.32 -16.71
C LEU A 341 -2.92 14.74 -17.19
N PHE A 342 -1.72 14.92 -17.76
CA PHE A 342 -1.33 16.19 -18.40
C PHE A 342 -2.19 16.54 -19.62
N ILE A 343 -2.85 15.57 -20.25
CA ILE A 343 -3.67 15.80 -21.44
C ILE A 343 -5.09 16.25 -21.03
N GLN A 344 -5.61 15.78 -19.88
CA GLN A 344 -6.90 16.24 -19.35
C GLN A 344 -6.84 17.68 -18.81
N ASP A 345 -5.70 18.12 -18.27
CA ASP A 345 -5.49 19.51 -17.83
C ASP A 345 -5.35 20.52 -19.00
N LEU A 346 -5.30 20.04 -20.25
CA LEU A 346 -5.17 20.86 -21.46
C LEU A 346 -6.46 21.00 -22.29
N GLU A 347 -7.55 20.36 -21.88
CA GLU A 347 -8.87 20.46 -22.54
C GLU A 347 -9.75 21.58 -21.96
#